data_AF-A0A7X2NQU7-F1
#
_entry.id   AF-A0A7X2NQU7-F1
#
_cell.length_a   1.000
_cell.length_b   1.000
_cell.length_c   1.000
_cell.angle_alpha   90.00
_cell.angle_beta   90.00
_cell.angle_gamma   90.00
#
_symmetry.space_group_name_H-M   'P 1'
#
loop_
_entity.id
_entity.type
_entity.pdbx_description
1 polymer ?
#
loop_
_entity_poly.entity_id
_entity_poly.type
_entity_poly.pdbx_seq_one_letter_code
_entity_poly.pdbx_strand_id
1 'polypeptide(L)'
;MSDDFKLVLNKSGVNKLLKAAETRAMVQNLANQKVAAMGDGYKVNINYSSKDGRVTAYVYPETDKAKQDNLDNNTVLKGVGG
;
A
#
# COMPACT_ATOMS: atom_id res chain seq x y z
N MET A 1 39.20 -4.01 -21.73
CA MET A 1 38.07 -3.10 -21.50
C MET A 1 36.99 -3.92 -20.82
N SER A 2 36.51 -3.49 -19.65
CA SER A 2 35.38 -4.13 -18.98
C SER A 2 34.10 -3.66 -19.68
N ASP A 3 33.27 -4.58 -20.18
CA ASP A 3 31.93 -4.22 -20.64
C ASP A 3 31.09 -3.86 -19.41
N ASP A 4 30.78 -2.57 -19.26
CA ASP A 4 29.87 -2.09 -18.22
C ASP A 4 28.44 -2.51 -18.57
N PHE A 5 28.03 -3.69 -18.10
CA PHE A 5 26.67 -4.18 -18.26
C PHE A 5 25.66 -3.26 -17.53
N LYS A 6 24.67 -2.73 -18.26
CA LYS A 6 23.61 -1.88 -17.73
C LYS A 6 22.23 -2.46 -18.02
N LEU A 7 21.50 -2.82 -16.96
CA LEU A 7 20.08 -3.16 -17.04
C LEU A 7 19.22 -1.88 -17.01
N VAL A 8 18.45 -1.63 -18.07
CA VAL A 8 17.51 -0.50 -18.16
C VAL A 8 16.07 -1.01 -18.13
N LEU A 9 15.28 -0.49 -17.19
CA LEU A 9 13.86 -0.85 -17.09
C LEU A 9 13.02 -0.21 -18.19
N ASN A 10 12.08 -0.99 -18.74
CA ASN A 10 11.01 -0.46 -19.59
C ASN A 10 10.02 0.35 -18.74
N LYS A 11 10.28 1.64 -18.59
CA LYS A 11 9.44 2.55 -17.80
C LYS A 11 7.98 2.57 -18.24
N SER A 12 7.72 2.49 -19.55
CA SER A 12 6.36 2.46 -20.10
C SER A 12 5.61 1.20 -19.68
N GLY A 13 6.25 0.04 -19.83
CA GLY A 13 5.70 -1.25 -19.39
C GLY A 13 5.43 -1.29 -17.88
N VAL A 14 6.38 -0.83 -17.07
CA VAL A 14 6.21 -0.74 -15.61
C VAL A 14 5.05 0.18 -15.24
N ASN A 15 4.90 1.33 -15.89
CA ASN A 15 3.79 2.25 -15.62
C ASN A 15 2.43 1.62 -15.95
N LYS A 16 2.33 0.83 -17.03
CA LYS A 16 1.12 0.07 -17.36
C LYS A 16 0.81 -0.98 -16.30
N LEU A 17 1.81 -1.73 -15.86
CA LEU A 17 1.67 -2.74 -14.81
C LEU A 17 1.15 -2.12 -13.50
N LEU A 18 1.71 -0.99 -13.07
CA LEU A 18 1.29 -0.30 -11.84
C LEU A 18 -0.15 0.25 -11.88
N LYS A 19 -0.75 0.31 -13.06
CA LYS A 19 -2.12 0.78 -13.33
C LYS A 19 -3.10 -0.36 -13.59
N ALA A 20 -2.60 -1.58 -13.77
CA ALA A 20 -3.37 -2.74 -14.15
C ALA A 20 -4.36 -3.17 -13.05
N ALA A 21 -5.46 -3.81 -13.46
CA ALA A 21 -6.53 -4.25 -12.55
C ALA A 21 -6.04 -5.31 -11.56
N GLU A 22 -5.12 -6.16 -11.99
CA GLU A 22 -4.51 -7.22 -11.22
C GLU A 22 -3.63 -6.64 -10.10
N THR A 23 -2.84 -5.60 -10.41
CA THR A 23 -2.05 -4.88 -9.40
C THR A 23 -2.94 -4.20 -8.38
N ARG A 24 -4.07 -3.64 -8.82
CA ARG A 24 -5.07 -3.05 -7.91
C ARG A 24 -5.63 -4.08 -6.93
N ALA A 25 -6.05 -5.24 -7.44
CA ALA A 25 -6.55 -6.33 -6.62
C ALA A 25 -5.50 -6.84 -5.64
N MET A 26 -4.24 -6.99 -6.08
CA MET A 26 -3.13 -7.38 -5.22
C MET A 26 -2.92 -6.39 -4.07
N VAL A 27 -2.86 -5.09 -4.37
CA VAL A 27 -2.66 -4.04 -3.35
C VAL A 27 -3.82 -3.99 -2.37
N GLN A 28 -5.06 -4.12 -2.84
CA GLN A 28 -6.24 -4.19 -1.98
C GLN A 28 -6.21 -5.41 -1.06
N ASN A 29 -5.87 -6.58 -1.59
CA ASN A 29 -5.77 -7.81 -0.79
C ASN A 29 -4.68 -7.69 0.28
N LEU A 30 -3.51 -7.15 -0.07
CA LEU A 30 -2.43 -6.95 0.89
C LEU A 30 -2.86 -6.00 2.01
N ALA A 31 -3.51 -4.88 1.68
CA ALA A 31 -4.01 -3.93 2.68
C ALA A 31 -5.06 -4.54 3.60
N ASN A 32 -5.99 -5.33 3.06
CA ASN A 32 -7.00 -6.05 3.85
C ASN A 32 -6.35 -7.05 4.82
N GLN A 33 -5.32 -7.78 4.38
CA GLN A 33 -4.57 -8.69 5.26
C GLN A 33 -3.87 -7.95 6.39
N LYS A 34 -3.30 -6.76 6.11
CA LYS A 34 -2.68 -5.92 7.15
C LYS A 34 -3.70 -5.42 8.17
N VAL A 35 -4.85 -4.90 7.70
CA VAL A 35 -5.90 -4.41 8.59
C VAL A 35 -6.51 -5.51 9.45
N ALA A 36 -6.67 -6.73 8.92
CA ALA A 36 -7.16 -7.86 9.70
C ALA A 36 -6.28 -8.18 10.93
N ALA A 37 -4.99 -7.84 10.89
CA ALA A 37 -4.06 -8.04 12.01
C ALA A 37 -4.08 -6.89 13.04
N MET A 38 -4.74 -5.76 12.74
CA MET A 38 -4.76 -4.55 13.60
C MET A 38 -5.94 -4.51 14.58
N GLY A 39 -6.90 -5.43 14.43
CA GLY A 39 -8.12 -5.48 15.24
C GLY A 39 -9.24 -4.59 14.71
N ASP A 40 -10.33 -4.47 15.48
CA ASP A 40 -11.54 -3.79 15.06
C ASP A 40 -11.38 -2.27 14.95
N GLY A 41 -12.07 -1.66 13.98
CA GLY A 41 -12.15 -0.21 13.83
C GLY A 41 -11.10 0.41 12.92
N TYR A 42 -10.24 -0.40 12.31
CA TYR A 42 -9.34 0.01 11.23
C TYR A 42 -9.98 -0.21 9.86
N LYS A 43 -9.69 0.69 8.90
CA LYS A 43 -10.22 0.63 7.54
C LYS A 43 -9.13 0.75 6.49
N VAL A 44 -9.47 0.26 5.29
CA VAL A 44 -8.70 0.44 4.06
C VAL A 44 -9.46 1.37 3.12
N ASN A 45 -8.78 2.35 2.56
CA ASN A 45 -9.26 3.14 1.42
C ASN A 45 -8.33 2.94 0.22
N ILE A 46 -8.87 2.61 -0.96
CA ILE A 46 -8.09 2.43 -2.18
C ILE A 46 -8.23 3.67 -3.06
N ASN A 47 -7.09 4.27 -3.41
CA ASN A 47 -7.02 5.40 -4.32
C ASN A 47 -6.41 4.97 -5.67
N TYR A 48 -7.19 5.13 -6.74
CA TYR A 48 -6.77 4.85 -8.12
C TYR A 48 -6.29 6.10 -8.89
N SER A 49 -6.41 7.27 -8.27
CA SER A 49 -6.17 8.59 -8.86
C SER A 49 -4.97 9.29 -8.23
N SER A 50 -3.98 8.53 -7.73
CA SER A 50 -2.74 9.13 -7.24
C SER A 50 -2.05 9.94 -8.35
N LYS A 51 -1.19 10.91 -7.98
CA LYS A 51 -0.53 11.81 -8.93
C LYS A 51 0.19 11.09 -10.09
N ASP A 52 0.74 9.90 -9.83
CA ASP A 52 1.45 9.09 -10.83
C ASP A 52 0.54 8.04 -11.50
N GLY A 53 -0.74 7.99 -11.10
CA GLY A 53 -1.77 7.04 -11.52
C GLY A 53 -1.57 5.63 -10.94
N ARG A 54 -0.68 5.46 -9.96
CA ARG A 54 -0.46 4.18 -9.27
C ARG A 54 -1.62 3.91 -8.30
N VAL A 55 -1.93 2.65 -8.07
CA VAL A 55 -2.84 2.27 -6.98
C VAL A 55 -2.14 2.47 -5.63
N THR A 56 -2.85 3.10 -4.70
CA THR A 56 -2.39 3.29 -3.32
C THR A 56 -3.49 2.79 -2.37
N ALA A 57 -3.11 2.02 -1.36
CA ALA A 57 -3.98 1.68 -0.25
C ALA A 57 -3.60 2.49 0.99
N TYR A 58 -4.58 3.15 1.58
CA TYR A 58 -4.45 3.85 2.85
C TYR A 58 -5.06 2.99 3.95
N VAL A 59 -4.32 2.78 5.02
CA VAL A 59 -4.79 2.12 6.24
C VAL A 59 -4.87 3.15 7.34
N TYR A 60 -5.99 3.21 8.05
CA TYR A 60 -6.22 4.25 9.06
C TYR A 60 -7.24 3.79 10.12
N PRO A 61 -7.14 4.32 11.35
CA PRO A 61 -8.15 4.11 12.39
C PRO A 61 -9.41 4.94 12.07
N GLU A 62 -10.56 4.29 12.04
CA GLU A 62 -11.85 4.94 11.82
C GLU A 62 -12.53 5.31 13.14
N THR A 63 -12.56 4.37 14.08
CA THR A 63 -13.30 4.51 15.35
C THR A 63 -12.45 5.20 16.40
N ASP A 64 -13.08 5.86 17.37
CA ASP A 64 -12.35 6.55 18.45
C ASP A 64 -11.51 5.58 19.29
N LYS A 65 -12.01 4.35 19.48
CA LYS A 65 -11.23 3.26 20.11
C LYS A 65 -9.97 2.92 19.31
N ALA A 66 -10.08 2.76 17.99
CA ALA A 66 -8.93 2.46 17.13
C ALA A 66 -7.97 3.66 17.04
N LYS A 67 -8.46 4.90 17.08
CA LYS A 67 -7.61 6.09 17.11
C LYS A 67 -6.77 6.16 18.38
N GLN A 68 -7.39 5.90 19.54
CA GLN A 68 -6.69 5.85 20.82
C GLN A 68 -5.66 4.72 20.84
N ASP A 69 -6.06 3.51 20.42
CA ASP A 69 -5.12 2.39 20.28
C ASP A 69 -3.93 2.74 19.38
N ASN A 70 -4.19 3.32 18.21
CA ASN A 70 -3.13 3.71 17.30
C ASN A 70 -2.20 4.78 17.89
N LEU A 71 -2.72 5.73 18.67
CA LEU A 71 -1.93 6.77 19.34
C LEU A 71 -1.01 6.15 20.39
N ASP A 72 -1.51 5.20 21.17
CA ASP A 72 -0.76 4.58 22.27
C ASP A 72 0.23 3.53 21.77
N ASN A 73 -0.13 2.79 20.72
CA ASN A 73 0.58 1.59 20.29
C ASN A 73 1.28 1.70 18.93
N ASN A 74 1.07 2.79 18.17
CA ASN A 74 1.54 2.93 16.79
C ASN A 74 1.09 1.76 15.89
N THR A 75 -0.15 1.30 16.08
CA THR A 75 -0.69 0.07 15.46
C THR A 75 -0.62 0.10 13.93
N VAL A 76 -0.99 1.21 13.29
CA VAL A 76 -0.90 1.34 11.83
C VAL A 76 0.54 1.24 11.36
N LEU A 77 1.43 2.02 11.99
CA LEU A 77 2.86 2.10 11.65
C LEU A 77 3.51 0.70 11.69
N LYS A 78 3.32 -0.01 12.81
CA LYS A 78 3.80 -1.39 13.00
C LYS A 78 3.17 -2.36 12.02
N GLY A 79 1.86 -2.26 11.78
CA GLY A 79 1.14 -3.22 10.93
C GLY A 79 1.46 -3.06 9.44
N VAL A 80 1.76 -1.85 8.95
CA VAL A 80 2.17 -1.62 7.55
C VAL A 80 3.67 -1.87 7.31
N GLY A 81 4.47 -2.01 8.38
CA GLY A 81 5.85 -2.51 8.29
C GLY A 81 6.95 -1.46 8.48
N GLY A 82 6.71 -0.40 9.25
CA GLY A 82 7.77 0.53 9.65
C GLY A 82 7.27 1.69 10.45
#